data_AF-A0A9Q1KGN8-F1
#
_entry.id   AF-A0A9Q1KGN8-F1
#
_cell.length_a   1.000
_cell.length_b   1.000
_cell.length_c   1.000
_cell.angle_alpha   90.00
_cell.angle_beta   90.00
_cell.angle_gamma   90.00
#
_symmetry.space_group_name_H-M   'P 1'
#
loop_
_entity.id
_entity.type
_entity.pdbx_description
1 polymer ?
#
loop_
_entity_poly.entity_id
_entity_poly.type
_entity_poly.pdbx_seq_one_letter_code
_entity_poly.pdbx_strand_id
1 'polypeptide(L)'
;MGAISIPVGIVAARASKSVYEIVDHYSVDCVPDSYKNNKLAYIKDHSIPKNCTRYLKVVQKYMKAPIYIYYQLDNFYQNHRRYVKSRSDKQLLKVLACNEISSCDPEVYSNDQPIVPCGLIAWSLFNDTYTFSRGTTKLNVDRKNIAWESDREHKFGKSVYPFNFQSGTLIGGGKLDPNILVSTPISFRL
;
A
#
# COMPACT_ATOMS: atom_id res chain seq x y z
N MET A 1 0.91 31.13 -29.16
CA MET A 1 0.87 30.21 -28.00
C MET A 1 -0.50 30.16 -27.32
N GLY A 2 -1.14 31.30 -26.98
CA GLY A 2 -2.45 31.30 -26.31
C GLY A 2 -3.58 30.59 -27.08
N ALA A 3 -3.62 30.70 -28.41
CA ALA A 3 -4.65 30.07 -29.24
C ALA A 3 -4.68 28.53 -29.17
N ILE A 4 -3.58 27.87 -28.80
CA ILE A 4 -3.50 26.41 -28.64
C ILE A 4 -3.69 26.01 -27.17
N SER A 5 -3.07 26.75 -26.26
CA SER A 5 -3.13 26.44 -24.81
C SER A 5 -4.53 26.61 -24.23
N ILE A 6 -5.31 27.59 -24.72
CA ILE A 6 -6.67 27.84 -24.20
C ILE A 6 -7.62 26.67 -24.51
N PRO A 7 -7.76 26.19 -25.77
CA PRO A 7 -8.58 25.02 -26.06
C PRO A 7 -8.13 23.77 -25.30
N VAL A 8 -6.82 23.50 -25.25
CA VAL A 8 -6.26 22.35 -24.53
C VAL A 8 -6.59 22.43 -23.04
N GLY A 9 -6.45 23.61 -22.43
CA GLY A 9 -6.80 23.84 -21.03
C GLY A 9 -8.30 23.62 -20.74
N ILE A 10 -9.19 24.07 -21.63
CA ILE A 10 -10.64 23.84 -21.50
C ILE A 10 -10.96 22.34 -21.56
N VAL A 11 -10.36 21.61 -22.52
CA VAL A 11 -10.58 20.16 -22.66
C VAL A 11 -10.06 19.41 -21.44
N ALA A 12 -8.84 19.71 -20.98
CA ALA A 12 -8.25 19.10 -19.78
C ALA A 12 -9.08 19.39 -18.52
N ALA A 13 -9.53 20.63 -18.33
CA ALA A 13 -10.36 21.01 -17.18
C ALA A 13 -11.72 20.32 -17.20
N ARG A 14 -12.36 20.16 -18.38
CA ARG A 14 -13.61 19.41 -18.51
C ARG A 14 -13.40 17.93 -18.21
N ALA A 15 -12.33 17.33 -18.72
CA ALA A 15 -11.98 15.94 -18.45
C ALA A 15 -11.76 15.72 -16.93
N SER A 16 -11.00 16.60 -16.28
CA SER A 16 -10.75 16.52 -14.83
C SER A 16 -12.03 16.65 -13.99
N LYS A 17 -12.90 17.62 -14.29
CA LYS A 17 -14.18 17.81 -13.57
C LYS A 17 -15.21 16.70 -13.82
N SER A 18 -15.00 15.86 -14.84
CA SER A 18 -15.88 14.73 -15.12
C SER A 18 -15.63 13.52 -14.22
N VAL A 19 -14.47 13.45 -13.57
CA VAL A 19 -14.12 12.42 -12.61
C VAL A 19 -14.92 12.63 -11.34
N TYR A 20 -15.55 11.56 -10.86
CA TYR A 20 -16.28 11.57 -9.60
C TYR A 20 -15.51 10.71 -8.59
N GLU A 21 -15.25 11.29 -7.42
CA GLU A 21 -14.43 10.70 -6.36
C GLU A 21 -15.20 10.72 -5.03
N ILE A 22 -15.00 9.69 -4.22
CA ILE A 22 -15.52 9.61 -2.85
C ILE A 22 -14.32 9.39 -1.93
N VAL A 23 -14.17 10.28 -0.95
CA VAL A 23 -13.07 10.24 0.03
C VAL A 23 -13.67 10.03 1.43
N ASP A 24 -13.14 9.08 2.20
CA ASP A 24 -13.52 8.82 3.59
C ASP A 24 -12.27 8.72 4.48
N HIS A 25 -12.25 9.51 5.54
CA HIS A 25 -11.12 9.61 6.47
C HIS A 25 -11.32 8.67 7.67
N TYR A 26 -11.07 7.38 7.46
CA TYR A 26 -11.32 6.35 8.48
C TYR A 26 -10.35 6.40 9.67
N SER A 27 -9.20 7.08 9.58
CA SER A 27 -8.19 7.18 10.65
C SER A 27 -8.61 8.00 11.87
N VAL A 28 -9.72 8.74 11.78
CA VAL A 28 -10.33 9.48 12.89
C VAL A 28 -11.53 8.71 13.43
N ASP A 29 -12.39 8.20 12.54
CA ASP A 29 -13.66 7.64 12.94
C ASP A 29 -13.59 6.17 13.38
N CYS A 30 -12.55 5.44 12.99
CA CYS A 30 -12.34 4.06 13.42
C CYS A 30 -11.59 3.94 14.75
N VAL A 31 -11.09 5.04 15.31
CA VAL A 31 -10.41 5.04 16.61
C VAL A 31 -11.44 5.34 17.71
N PRO A 32 -11.58 4.47 18.74
CA PRO A 32 -12.50 4.73 19.84
C PRO A 32 -12.17 6.04 20.57
N ASP A 33 -13.19 6.70 21.14
CA ASP A 33 -13.03 8.00 21.81
C ASP A 33 -11.97 7.99 22.92
N SER A 34 -11.88 6.88 23.67
CA SER A 34 -10.88 6.68 24.72
C SER A 34 -9.43 6.73 24.21
N TYR A 35 -9.20 6.45 22.93
CA TYR A 35 -7.88 6.39 22.31
C TYR A 35 -7.60 7.53 21.33
N LYS A 36 -8.51 8.49 21.16
CA LYS A 36 -8.31 9.62 20.22
C LYS A 36 -7.02 10.41 20.51
N ASN A 37 -6.70 10.61 21.78
CA ASN A 37 -5.49 11.31 22.22
C ASN A 37 -4.24 10.41 22.26
N ASN A 38 -4.40 9.08 22.20
CA ASN A 38 -3.31 8.12 22.20
C ASN A 38 -3.55 6.98 21.20
N LYS A 39 -3.54 7.36 19.91
CA LYS A 39 -3.74 6.41 18.81
C LYS A 39 -2.69 5.28 18.81
N LEU A 40 -1.48 5.56 19.27
CA LEU A 40 -0.39 4.59 19.29
C LEU A 40 -0.68 3.42 20.24
N ALA A 41 -1.26 3.69 21.41
CA ALA A 41 -1.69 2.63 22.33
C ALA A 41 -2.75 1.72 21.67
N TYR A 42 -3.72 2.30 20.98
CA TYR A 42 -4.75 1.54 20.26
C TYR A 42 -4.19 0.66 19.14
N ILE A 43 -3.22 1.18 18.38
CA ILE A 43 -2.58 0.43 17.28
C ILE A 43 -1.75 -0.73 17.81
N LYS A 44 -0.98 -0.51 18.89
CA LYS A 44 -0.08 -1.52 19.46
C LYS A 44 -0.80 -2.62 20.25
N ASP A 45 -2.00 -2.34 20.75
CA ASP A 45 -2.74 -3.31 21.55
C ASP A 45 -3.39 -4.38 20.66
N HIS A 46 -2.81 -5.57 20.63
CA HIS A 46 -3.33 -6.70 19.86
C HIS A 46 -4.63 -7.31 20.42
N SER A 47 -5.01 -7.01 21.67
CA SER A 47 -6.21 -7.55 22.30
C SER A 47 -7.50 -6.91 21.79
N ILE A 48 -7.42 -5.68 21.28
CA ILE A 48 -8.58 -4.93 20.81
C ILE A 48 -8.80 -5.24 19.31
N PRO A 49 -9.99 -5.64 18.85
CA PRO A 49 -10.26 -5.79 17.42
C PRO A 49 -10.25 -4.41 16.72
N LYS A 50 -9.64 -4.33 15.53
CA LYS A 50 -9.54 -3.10 14.72
C LYS A 50 -10.50 -3.08 13.54
N ASN A 51 -11.56 -3.88 13.62
CA ASN A 51 -12.57 -3.93 12.57
C ASN A 51 -13.39 -2.64 12.61
N CYS A 52 -13.51 -1.98 11.45
CA CYS A 52 -14.26 -0.74 11.32
C CYS A 52 -15.18 -0.80 10.10
N THR A 53 -16.42 -0.36 10.27
CA THR A 53 -17.40 -0.28 9.19
C THR A 53 -17.71 1.18 8.90
N ARG A 54 -17.59 1.55 7.63
CA ARG A 54 -17.80 2.92 7.13
C ARG A 54 -18.91 2.92 6.10
N TYR A 55 -19.84 3.87 6.22
CA TYR A 55 -20.95 4.03 5.30
C TYR A 55 -20.65 5.15 4.30
N LEU A 56 -20.34 4.78 3.07
CA LEU A 56 -20.07 5.73 2.00
C LEU A 56 -21.37 6.10 1.28
N LYS A 57 -21.78 7.36 1.37
CA LYS A 57 -22.98 7.84 0.68
C LYS A 57 -22.64 8.17 -0.77
N VAL A 58 -23.16 7.37 -1.72
CA VAL A 58 -23.05 7.67 -3.16
C VAL A 58 -24.18 8.64 -3.52
N VAL A 59 -23.96 9.94 -3.29
CA VAL A 59 -25.06 10.91 -3.21
C VAL A 59 -25.57 11.41 -4.56
N GLN A 60 -24.68 11.64 -5.54
CA GLN A 60 -25.05 12.54 -6.65
C GLN A 60 -25.06 11.92 -8.05
N LYS A 61 -24.21 10.92 -8.34
CA LYS A 61 -24.13 10.33 -9.68
C LYS A 61 -23.72 8.86 -9.64
N TYR A 62 -24.29 8.07 -10.55
CA TYR A 62 -23.84 6.72 -10.82
C TYR A 62 -22.38 6.73 -11.31
N MET A 63 -21.50 6.05 -10.58
CA MET A 63 -20.12 5.82 -11.01
C MET A 63 -20.09 4.78 -12.12
N LYS A 64 -19.78 5.21 -13.35
CA LYS A 64 -19.56 4.30 -14.46
C LYS A 64 -18.23 3.58 -14.28
N ALA A 65 -18.18 2.29 -14.61
CA ALA A 65 -16.95 1.52 -14.63
C ALA A 65 -15.94 2.09 -15.65
N PRO A 66 -14.62 1.95 -15.42
CA PRO A 66 -13.98 1.30 -14.28
C PRO A 66 -13.94 2.19 -13.03
N ILE A 67 -14.09 1.57 -11.85
CA ILE A 67 -13.96 2.22 -10.54
C ILE A 67 -12.64 1.75 -9.93
N TYR A 68 -11.81 2.70 -9.51
CA TYR A 68 -10.54 2.43 -8.84
C TYR A 68 -10.65 2.78 -7.36
N ILE A 69 -9.92 2.03 -6.54
CA ILE A 69 -9.87 2.22 -5.09
C ILE A 69 -8.43 2.57 -4.74
N TYR A 70 -8.26 3.67 -4.02
CA TYR A 70 -6.97 4.15 -3.54
C TYR A 70 -7.04 4.32 -2.02
N TYR A 71 -5.90 4.09 -1.36
CA TYR A 71 -5.69 4.51 0.02
C TYR A 71 -4.76 5.72 0.00
N GLN A 72 -5.03 6.69 0.87
CA GLN A 72 -4.23 7.88 1.05
C GLN A 72 -3.58 7.85 2.42
N LEU A 73 -2.27 8.12 2.47
CA LEU A 73 -1.51 8.27 3.70
C LEU A 73 -1.02 9.70 3.81
N ASP A 74 -1.44 10.39 4.87
CA ASP A 74 -0.95 11.72 5.20
C ASP A 74 0.22 11.63 6.19
N ASN A 75 1.12 12.61 6.14
CA ASN A 75 2.33 12.66 6.98
C ASN A 75 3.26 11.44 6.86
N PHE A 76 3.24 10.76 5.71
CA PHE A 76 4.12 9.63 5.41
C PHE A 76 5.14 10.00 4.31
N TYR A 77 6.37 10.28 4.72
CA TYR A 77 7.42 10.84 3.85
C TYR A 77 8.15 9.80 2.99
N GLN A 78 7.44 9.18 2.05
CA GLN A 78 8.03 8.20 1.12
C GLN A 78 9.15 8.77 0.24
N ASN A 79 9.15 10.09 0.02
CA ASN A 79 10.15 10.79 -0.78
C ASN A 79 11.45 11.08 0.00
N HIS A 80 11.52 10.76 1.30
CA HIS A 80 12.72 11.01 2.08
C HIS A 80 13.89 10.17 1.53
N ARG A 81 15.05 10.81 1.26
CA ARG A 81 16.20 10.17 0.59
C ARG A 81 16.62 8.84 1.24
N ARG A 82 16.63 8.75 2.58
CA ARG A 82 16.97 7.51 3.30
C ARG A 82 15.92 6.42 3.08
N TYR A 83 14.64 6.79 3.04
CA TYR A 83 13.55 5.85 2.81
C TYR A 83 13.61 5.29 1.40
N VAL A 84 13.73 6.15 0.38
CA VAL A 84 13.83 5.74 -1.04
C VAL A 84 15.03 4.83 -1.29
N LYS A 85 16.16 5.10 -0.63
CA LYS A 85 17.38 4.28 -0.77
C LYS A 85 17.28 2.93 -0.05
N SER A 86 16.44 2.83 0.99
CA SER A 86 16.33 1.66 1.86
C SER A 86 15.56 0.51 1.21
N ARG A 87 16.20 -0.11 0.21
CA ARG A 87 15.78 -1.33 -0.50
C ARG A 87 16.94 -1.89 -1.32
N SER A 88 16.83 -3.15 -1.75
CA SER A 88 17.78 -3.76 -2.70
C SER A 88 17.08 -4.22 -3.97
N ASP A 89 17.31 -3.52 -5.08
CA ASP A 89 16.72 -3.86 -6.37
C ASP A 89 17.27 -5.19 -6.92
N LYS A 90 18.53 -5.53 -6.61
CA LYS A 90 19.12 -6.81 -6.99
C LYS A 90 18.44 -7.98 -6.27
N GLN A 91 18.19 -7.84 -4.96
CA GLN A 91 17.49 -8.84 -4.15
C GLN A 91 16.07 -9.05 -4.66
N LEU A 92 15.36 -7.96 -4.98
CA LEU A 92 14.00 -8.02 -5.52
C LEU A 92 13.93 -8.68 -6.91
N LEU A 93 15.03 -8.67 -7.67
CA LEU A 93 15.10 -9.24 -9.02
C LEU A 93 15.57 -10.70 -9.05
N LYS A 94 16.55 -11.09 -8.22
CA LYS A 94 17.21 -12.40 -8.31
C LYS A 94 17.46 -13.02 -6.93
N VAL A 95 17.14 -14.32 -6.81
CA VAL A 95 17.38 -15.12 -5.59
C VAL A 95 18.86 -15.18 -5.21
N LEU A 96 19.78 -15.22 -6.18
CA LEU A 96 21.22 -15.28 -5.91
C LEU A 96 21.77 -13.99 -5.27
N ALA A 97 20.99 -12.90 -5.27
CA ALA A 97 21.37 -11.60 -4.73
C ALA A 97 20.78 -11.33 -3.32
N CYS A 98 20.36 -12.36 -2.58
CA CYS A 98 19.82 -12.20 -1.23
C CYS A 98 20.77 -11.48 -0.25
N ASN A 99 22.08 -11.59 -0.47
CA ASN A 99 23.12 -10.96 0.36
C ASN A 99 23.52 -9.54 -0.12
N GLU A 100 22.91 -9.03 -1.19
CA GLU A 100 23.19 -7.67 -1.71
C GLU A 100 22.35 -6.64 -0.94
N ILE A 101 22.76 -6.31 0.28
CA ILE A 101 21.96 -5.58 1.27
C ILE A 101 22.55 -4.21 1.66
N SER A 102 23.58 -3.74 0.96
CA SER A 102 24.34 -2.52 1.29
C SER A 102 23.50 -1.24 1.32
N SER A 103 22.34 -1.22 0.67
CA SER A 103 21.43 -0.08 0.63
C SER A 103 20.24 -0.24 1.58
N CYS A 104 20.10 -1.35 2.31
CA CYS A 104 18.88 -1.69 3.06
C CYS A 104 18.81 -1.16 4.50
N ASP A 105 19.79 -0.37 4.95
CA ASP A 105 19.80 0.14 6.32
C ASP A 105 18.50 0.91 6.68
N PRO A 106 17.99 0.77 7.91
CA PRO A 106 18.50 -0.08 9.01
C PRO A 106 17.92 -1.51 9.03
N GLU A 107 16.84 -1.79 8.30
CA GLU A 107 16.10 -3.06 8.38
C GLU A 107 16.72 -4.11 7.45
N VAL A 108 17.86 -4.64 7.89
CA VAL A 108 18.72 -5.51 7.08
C VAL A 108 18.71 -6.96 7.55
N TYR A 109 18.76 -7.17 8.86
CA TYR A 109 18.93 -8.49 9.47
C TYR A 109 17.85 -8.74 10.51
N SER A 110 17.44 -10.00 10.65
CA SER A 110 16.67 -10.48 11.79
C SER A 110 17.32 -11.79 12.27
N ASN A 111 17.60 -11.94 13.56
CA ASN A 111 18.27 -13.13 14.11
C ASN A 111 19.55 -13.52 13.33
N ASP A 112 20.42 -12.54 13.03
CA ASP A 112 21.68 -12.69 12.29
C ASP A 112 21.57 -13.21 10.85
N GLN A 113 20.35 -13.29 10.29
CA GLN A 113 20.10 -13.68 8.91
C GLN A 113 19.53 -12.51 8.10
N PRO A 114 19.88 -12.37 6.81
CA PRO A 114 19.40 -11.27 5.98
C PRO A 114 17.88 -11.36 5.80
N ILE A 115 17.22 -10.21 5.79
CA ILE A 115 15.80 -10.07 5.52
C ILE A 115 15.58 -10.03 4.00
N VAL A 116 14.59 -10.76 3.50
CA VAL A 116 14.13 -10.68 2.11
C VAL A 116 12.63 -10.39 2.10
N PRO A 117 12.15 -9.32 1.44
CA PRO A 117 12.90 -8.16 0.98
C PRO A 117 13.36 -7.25 2.14
N CYS A 118 14.59 -6.74 2.08
CA CYS A 118 15.15 -5.84 3.08
C CYS A 118 14.77 -4.36 2.86
N GLY A 119 14.92 -3.55 3.91
CA GLY A 119 14.79 -2.11 3.87
C GLY A 119 13.43 -1.56 4.30
N LEU A 120 13.41 -0.26 4.57
CA LEU A 120 12.26 0.46 5.14
C LEU A 120 11.03 0.39 4.26
N ILE A 121 11.19 0.37 2.93
CA ILE A 121 10.05 0.34 2.00
C ILE A 121 9.23 -0.94 2.18
N ALA A 122 9.92 -2.08 2.28
CA ALA A 122 9.27 -3.35 2.55
C ALA A 122 8.75 -3.40 3.99
N TRP A 123 9.57 -2.92 4.95
CA TRP A 123 9.25 -2.97 6.37
C TRP A 123 7.97 -2.22 6.76
N SER A 124 7.72 -1.05 6.16
CA SER A 124 6.52 -0.25 6.40
C SER A 124 5.41 -0.52 5.39
N LEU A 125 5.28 -1.76 4.92
CA LEU A 125 4.22 -2.17 4.01
C LEU A 125 2.83 -1.86 4.61
N PHE A 126 1.92 -1.33 3.80
CA PHE A 126 0.55 -1.08 4.24
C PHE A 126 -0.21 -2.39 4.51
N ASN A 127 -0.95 -2.48 5.62
CA ASN A 127 -1.52 -3.73 6.11
C ASN A 127 -3.03 -3.73 6.34
N ASP A 128 -3.75 -2.65 6.01
CA ASP A 128 -5.20 -2.65 6.14
C ASP A 128 -5.87 -3.41 4.99
N THR A 129 -7.03 -3.94 5.31
CA THR A 129 -7.86 -4.76 4.44
C THR A 129 -9.26 -4.16 4.35
N TYR A 130 -9.72 -3.86 3.14
CA TYR A 130 -11.04 -3.29 2.88
C TYR A 130 -12.01 -4.30 2.27
N THR A 131 -13.22 -4.42 2.81
CA THR A 131 -14.29 -5.17 2.17
C THR A 131 -15.44 -4.23 1.84
N PHE A 132 -15.99 -4.36 0.65
CA PHE A 132 -17.07 -3.50 0.17
C PHE A 132 -18.35 -4.29 0.01
N SER A 133 -19.45 -3.71 0.48
CA SER A 133 -20.79 -4.26 0.29
C SER A 133 -21.76 -3.14 -0.08
N ARG A 134 -22.78 -3.48 -0.86
CA ARG A 134 -23.91 -2.61 -1.19
C ARG A 134 -25.17 -3.29 -0.69
N GLY A 135 -25.68 -2.82 0.44
CA GLY A 135 -26.75 -3.52 1.18
C GLY A 135 -26.26 -4.89 1.63
N THR A 136 -26.92 -5.95 1.20
CA THR A 136 -26.54 -7.35 1.50
C THR A 136 -25.57 -7.94 0.47
N THR A 137 -25.32 -7.26 -0.66
CA THR A 137 -24.48 -7.79 -1.73
C THR A 137 -23.02 -7.40 -1.53
N LYS A 138 -22.12 -8.38 -1.43
CA LYS A 138 -20.67 -8.15 -1.42
C LYS A 138 -20.21 -7.72 -2.81
N LEU A 139 -19.41 -6.65 -2.88
CA LEU A 139 -18.79 -6.18 -4.12
C LEU A 139 -17.44 -6.86 -4.27
N ASN A 140 -17.21 -7.49 -5.42
CA ASN A 140 -15.93 -8.09 -5.76
C ASN A 140 -14.98 -6.99 -6.28
N VAL A 141 -13.82 -6.89 -5.66
CA VAL A 141 -12.75 -5.98 -6.07
C VAL A 141 -11.66 -6.82 -6.74
N ASP A 142 -11.36 -6.50 -8.01
CA ASP A 142 -10.21 -7.10 -8.69
C ASP A 142 -8.92 -6.46 -8.17
N ARG A 143 -7.92 -7.31 -7.96
CA ARG A 143 -6.60 -6.96 -7.39
C ARG A 143 -5.47 -7.40 -8.31
N LYS A 144 -5.80 -8.01 -9.44
CA LYS A 144 -4.83 -8.38 -10.46
C LYS A 144 -4.49 -7.14 -11.27
N ASN A 145 -3.28 -7.10 -11.81
CA ASN A 145 -2.82 -6.09 -12.75
C ASN A 145 -2.88 -4.63 -12.25
N ILE A 146 -2.80 -4.42 -10.93
CA ILE A 146 -2.78 -3.08 -10.31
C ILE A 146 -1.39 -2.42 -10.30
N ALA A 147 -0.33 -3.22 -10.41
CA ALA A 147 1.04 -2.73 -10.56
C ALA A 147 1.37 -2.47 -12.03
N TRP A 148 2.34 -1.60 -12.30
CA TRP A 148 2.86 -1.38 -13.65
C TRP A 148 3.36 -2.68 -14.29
N GLU A 149 3.11 -2.85 -15.59
CA GLU A 149 3.55 -4.03 -16.34
C GLU A 149 5.08 -4.21 -16.29
N SER A 150 5.83 -3.12 -16.43
CA SER A 150 7.28 -3.10 -16.26
C SER A 150 7.72 -3.63 -14.89
N ASP A 151 6.99 -3.29 -13.83
CA ASP A 151 7.33 -3.73 -12.48
C ASP A 151 7.10 -5.25 -12.35
N ARG A 152 5.95 -5.74 -12.83
CA ARG A 152 5.59 -7.17 -12.76
C ARG A 152 6.50 -8.06 -13.61
N GLU A 153 6.99 -7.56 -14.74
CA GLU A 153 7.71 -8.37 -15.72
C GLU A 153 9.23 -8.25 -15.65
N HIS A 154 9.74 -7.08 -15.29
CA HIS A 154 11.17 -6.77 -15.43
C HIS A 154 11.85 -6.36 -14.12
N LYS A 155 11.11 -5.77 -13.17
CA LYS A 155 11.70 -5.21 -11.95
C LYS A 155 11.71 -6.20 -10.79
N PHE A 156 10.64 -6.98 -10.64
CA PHE A 156 10.52 -7.97 -9.57
C PHE A 156 10.65 -9.39 -10.13
N GLY A 157 11.50 -10.21 -9.50
CA GLY A 157 11.80 -11.56 -9.92
C GLY A 157 10.67 -12.54 -9.62
N LYS A 158 10.40 -13.46 -10.56
CA LYS A 158 9.34 -14.50 -10.45
C LYS A 158 9.74 -15.72 -9.61
N SER A 159 10.89 -15.66 -8.94
CA SER A 159 11.42 -16.74 -8.09
C SER A 159 11.88 -16.26 -6.71
N VAL A 160 11.64 -14.98 -6.37
CA VAL A 160 12.04 -14.41 -5.08
C VAL A 160 10.89 -14.48 -4.10
N TYR A 161 11.13 -15.18 -2.99
CA TYR A 161 10.17 -15.35 -1.89
C TYR A 161 10.64 -14.58 -0.66
N PRO A 162 9.69 -14.05 0.15
CA PRO A 162 10.02 -13.46 1.44
C PRO A 162 10.73 -14.46 2.35
N PHE A 163 11.77 -14.01 3.04
CA PHE A 163 12.54 -14.79 3.97
C PHE A 163 12.88 -13.94 5.19
N ASN A 164 12.67 -14.51 6.38
CA ASN A 164 13.06 -13.91 7.65
C ASN A 164 12.50 -12.47 7.88
N PHE A 165 11.35 -12.18 7.29
CA PHE A 165 10.74 -10.85 7.32
C PHE A 165 9.92 -10.63 8.60
N GLN A 166 10.24 -9.58 9.38
CA GLN A 166 9.58 -9.23 10.64
C GLN A 166 9.50 -10.39 11.65
N SER A 167 10.56 -11.21 11.73
CA SER A 167 10.67 -12.34 12.67
C SER A 167 11.22 -11.96 14.05
N GLY A 168 11.63 -10.70 14.24
CA GLY A 168 12.18 -10.16 15.48
C GLY A 168 11.13 -9.51 16.40
N THR A 169 11.60 -8.72 17.37
CA THR A 169 10.76 -7.98 18.33
C THR A 169 10.13 -6.73 17.75
N LEU A 170 10.77 -6.12 16.76
CA LEU A 170 10.23 -4.98 16.04
C LEU A 170 9.31 -5.49 14.93
N ILE A 171 8.08 -4.99 14.93
CA ILE A 171 7.10 -5.22 13.87
C ILE A 171 6.85 -3.85 13.23
N GLY A 172 7.03 -3.79 11.92
CA GLY A 172 6.68 -2.64 11.11
C GLY A 172 5.22 -2.71 10.67
N GLY A 173 4.99 -2.48 9.38
CA GLY A 173 3.66 -2.55 8.77
C GLY A 173 3.16 -3.98 8.59
N GLY A 174 2.86 -4.37 7.35
CA GLY A 174 2.28 -5.66 7.01
C GLY A 174 3.28 -6.80 7.01
N LYS A 175 2.80 -8.00 7.33
CA LYS A 175 3.58 -9.24 7.20
C LYS A 175 3.50 -9.80 5.79
N LEU A 176 4.58 -10.43 5.36
CA LEU A 176 4.67 -11.12 4.08
C LEU A 176 4.46 -12.62 4.26
N ASP A 177 3.81 -13.25 3.29
CA ASP A 177 3.66 -14.70 3.27
C ASP A 177 4.86 -15.33 2.56
N PRO A 178 5.59 -16.25 3.22
CA PRO A 178 6.77 -16.89 2.63
C PRO A 178 6.46 -17.73 1.39
N ASN A 179 5.19 -18.08 1.14
CA ASN A 179 4.77 -18.86 -0.03
C ASN A 179 4.33 -18.00 -1.22
N ILE A 180 4.28 -16.67 -1.07
CA ILE A 180 3.88 -15.74 -2.13
C ILE A 180 5.10 -14.96 -2.60
N LEU A 181 5.26 -14.88 -3.93
CA LEU A 181 6.37 -14.16 -4.56
C LEU A 181 6.35 -12.67 -4.21
N VAL A 182 7.52 -12.04 -4.10
CA VAL A 182 7.63 -10.58 -3.92
C VAL A 182 7.14 -9.80 -5.15
N SER A 183 7.12 -10.44 -6.33
CA SER A 183 6.60 -9.86 -7.58
C SER A 183 5.08 -9.83 -7.64
N THR A 184 4.40 -10.58 -6.77
CA THR A 184 2.94 -10.55 -6.68
C THR A 184 2.56 -9.19 -6.09
N PRO A 185 1.69 -8.40 -6.72
CA PRO A 185 1.27 -7.12 -6.15
C PRO A 185 0.66 -7.35 -4.77
N ILE A 186 1.39 -6.95 -3.73
CA ILE A 186 0.88 -6.95 -2.35
C ILE A 186 0.12 -5.65 -2.17
N SER A 187 -1.06 -5.57 -2.78
CA SER A 187 -2.00 -4.52 -2.44
C SER A 187 -3.37 -5.17 -2.39
N PHE A 188 -3.93 -5.10 -1.17
CA PHE A 188 -5.17 -5.72 -0.74
C PHE A 188 -5.08 -7.26 -0.59
N ARG A 189 -4.41 -7.77 0.45
CA ARG A 189 -4.87 -9.04 1.03
C ARG A 189 -6.25 -8.77 1.67
N LEU A 190 -7.33 -8.91 0.90
CA LEU A 190 -8.71 -9.06 1.41
C LEU A 190 -9.18 -10.49 1.40
#